data_AF-A0A8T4ZST4-F1
#
_entry.id   AF-A0A8T4ZST4-F1
#
_cell.length_a   1.000
_cell.length_b   1.000
_cell.length_c   1.000
_cell.angle_alpha   90.00
_cell.angle_beta   90.00
_cell.angle_gamma   90.00
#
_symmetry.space_group_name_H-M   'P 1'
#
loop_
_entity.id
_entity.type
_entity.pdbx_description
1 polymer ?
#
loop_
_entity_poly.entity_id
_entity_poly.type
_entity_poly.pdbx_seq_one_letter_code
_entity_poly.pdbx_strand_id
1 'polypeptide(L)'
;MAKTSILAGLSVILLGFCVPALSIYATIQYGFNYIATALICLLALIVAGVLAATGLALSSEEIHFEGAKPAEEEKVNLLRAHQRATLEEMDEMVGILEEIRDILKAAHE
;
A
#
# COMPACT_ATOMS: atom_id res chain seq x y z
N MET A 1 1.31 12.82 1.98
CA MET A 1 1.07 12.23 3.32
C MET A 1 1.48 10.75 3.41
N ALA A 2 1.50 9.97 2.32
CA ALA A 2 2.00 8.59 2.36
C ALA A 2 3.43 8.45 2.93
N LYS A 3 4.33 9.38 2.62
CA LYS A 3 5.73 9.37 3.09
C LYS A 3 5.85 9.44 4.62
N THR A 4 5.00 10.22 5.30
CA THR A 4 5.04 10.37 6.77
C THR A 4 4.46 9.14 7.47
N SER A 5 3.43 8.52 6.91
CA SER A 5 2.85 7.27 7.44
C SER A 5 3.81 6.08 7.28
N ILE A 6 4.50 5.99 6.13
CA ILE A 6 5.57 4.99 5.92
C ILE A 6 6.74 5.20 6.89
N LEU A 7 7.15 6.46 7.13
CA LEU A 7 8.23 6.77 8.08
C LEU A 7 7.85 6.40 9.52
N ALA A 8 6.60 6.68 9.91
CA ALA A 8 6.06 6.32 11.22
C ALA A 8 6.00 4.79 11.40
N GLY A 9 5.47 4.05 10.42
CA GLY A 9 5.45 2.59 10.46
C GLY A 9 6.85 1.98 10.56
N LEU A 10 7.80 2.50 9.77
CA LEU A 10 9.20 2.05 9.81
C LEU A 10 9.85 2.34 11.17
N SER A 11 9.53 3.47 11.80
CA SER A 11 10.02 3.83 13.14
C SER A 11 9.50 2.88 14.23
N VAL A 12 8.25 2.42 14.12
CA VAL A 12 7.66 1.47 15.07
C VAL A 12 8.30 0.08 14.92
N ILE A 13 8.57 -0.36 13.69
CA ILE A 13 9.25 -1.63 13.43
C ILE A 13 10.69 -1.60 13.96
N LEU A 14 11.41 -0.52 13.71
CA LEU A 14 12.77 -0.34 14.23
C LEU A 14 12.79 -0.30 15.77
N LEU A 15 11.89 0.44 16.41
CA LEU A 15 11.85 0.51 17.88
C LEU A 15 11.39 -0.81 18.51
N GLY A 16 10.33 -1.42 17.97
CA GLY A 16 9.72 -2.62 18.53
C GLY A 16 10.54 -3.89 18.34
N PHE A 17 11.38 -3.97 17.30
CA PHE A 17 12.16 -5.16 16.99
C PHE A 17 13.68 -4.95 17.13
N CYS A 18 14.21 -3.81 16.70
CA CYS A 18 15.65 -3.57 16.71
C CYS A 18 16.18 -3.34 18.14
N VAL A 19 15.43 -2.60 18.98
CA VAL A 19 15.85 -2.35 20.37
C VAL A 19 15.90 -3.63 21.21
N PRO A 20 14.88 -4.52 21.18
CA PRO A 20 14.97 -5.80 21.88
C PRO A 20 16.05 -6.74 21.30
N ALA A 21 16.23 -6.76 19.97
CA ALA A 21 17.24 -7.61 19.35
C ALA A 21 18.67 -7.19 19.73
N LEU A 22 18.96 -5.88 19.70
CA LEU A 22 20.26 -5.32 20.09
C LEU A 22 20.54 -5.49 21.57
N SER A 23 19.54 -5.31 22.44
CA SER A 23 19.72 -5.50 23.88
C SER A 23 20.04 -6.96 24.20
N ILE A 24 19.35 -7.93 23.59
CA ILE A 24 19.65 -9.37 23.74
C ILE A 24 21.06 -9.68 23.23
N TYR A 25 21.44 -9.17 22.06
CA TYR A 25 22.78 -9.35 21.50
C TYR A 25 23.87 -8.80 22.45
N ALA A 26 23.66 -7.61 23.00
CA ALA A 26 24.59 -6.99 23.94
C ALA A 26 24.72 -7.79 25.25
N THR A 27 23.64 -8.45 25.67
CA THR A 27 23.61 -9.32 26.85
C THR A 27 24.47 -10.56 26.64
N ILE A 28 24.34 -11.20 25.47
CA ILE A 28 25.07 -12.41 25.14
C ILE A 28 26.56 -12.12 24.91
N GLN A 29 26.90 -11.04 24.19
CA GLN A 29 28.29 -10.78 23.81
C GLN A 29 29.12 -9.99 24.83
N TYR A 30 28.51 -9.07 25.57
CA TYR A 30 29.23 -8.21 26.52
C TYR A 30 28.95 -8.57 27.98
N GLY A 31 28.19 -9.64 28.24
CA GLY A 31 27.85 -10.07 29.60
C GLY A 31 26.95 -9.08 30.33
N PHE A 32 26.12 -8.33 29.59
CA PHE A 32 25.18 -7.37 30.19
C PHE A 32 24.19 -8.08 31.11
N ASN A 33 23.62 -7.33 32.06
CA ASN A 33 22.78 -7.91 33.10
C ASN A 33 21.40 -8.32 32.54
N TYR A 34 21.06 -9.61 32.60
CA TYR A 34 19.83 -10.16 32.03
C TYR A 34 18.56 -9.47 32.51
N ILE A 35 18.52 -9.06 33.79
CA ILE A 35 17.39 -8.36 34.40
C ILE A 35 17.19 -6.98 33.76
N ALA A 36 18.28 -6.24 33.54
CA ALA A 36 18.22 -4.93 32.90
C ALA A 36 17.75 -5.04 31.45
N THR A 37 18.25 -6.04 30.70
CA THR A 37 17.80 -6.31 29.34
C THR A 37 16.32 -6.63 29.26
N ALA A 38 15.81 -7.48 30.16
CA ALA A 38 14.40 -7.84 30.19
C ALA A 38 13.50 -6.60 30.40
N LEU A 39 13.89 -5.70 31.31
CA LEU A 39 13.18 -4.44 31.55
C LEU A 39 13.20 -3.52 30.32
N ILE A 40 14.35 -3.41 29.66
CA ILE A 40 14.49 -2.57 28.46
C ILE A 40 13.63 -3.12 27.31
N CYS A 41 13.62 -4.45 27.09
CA CYS A 41 12.77 -5.09 26.10
C CYS A 41 11.29 -4.85 26.38
N LEU A 42 10.88 -5.00 27.64
CA LEU A 42 9.49 -4.82 28.05
C LEU A 42 9.04 -3.37 27.83
N LEU A 43 9.86 -2.39 28.23
CA LEU A 43 9.57 -0.97 27.99
C LEU A 43 9.52 -0.63 26.49
N ALA A 44 10.46 -1.15 25.70
CA ALA A 44 10.48 -0.93 24.25
C ALA A 44 9.22 -1.47 23.57
N LEU A 45 8.74 -2.65 23.98
CA LEU A 45 7.50 -3.22 23.46
C LEU A 45 6.27 -2.41 23.86
N ILE A 46 6.19 -1.93 25.10
CA ILE A 46 5.07 -1.08 25.54
C ILE A 46 5.02 0.22 24.71
N VAL A 47 6.16 0.90 24.56
CA VAL A 47 6.24 2.16 23.81
C VAL A 47 5.90 1.95 22.34
N ALA A 48 6.44 0.89 21.72
CA ALA A 48 6.12 0.54 20.34
C ALA A 48 4.63 0.20 20.17
N GLY A 49 4.04 -0.52 21.13
CA GLY A 49 2.61 -0.86 21.13
C GLY A 49 1.72 0.37 21.24
N VAL A 50 2.04 1.32 22.10
CA VAL A 50 1.28 2.59 22.24
C VAL A 50 1.38 3.43 20.96
N LEU A 51 2.56 3.52 20.35
CA LEU A 51 2.76 4.23 19.08
C LEU A 51 2.00 3.55 17.93
N ALA A 52 1.97 2.23 17.88
CA ALA A 52 1.19 1.49 16.89
C ALA A 52 -0.31 1.72 17.06
N ALA A 53 -0.82 1.63 18.29
CA ALA A 53 -2.24 1.82 18.59
C ALA A 53 -2.71 3.25 18.28
N THR A 54 -1.92 4.26 18.64
CA THR A 54 -2.23 5.67 18.33
C THR A 54 -2.12 5.95 16.83
N GLY A 55 -1.13 5.39 16.14
CA GLY A 55 -1.02 5.48 14.68
C GLY A 55 -2.22 4.87 13.95
N LEU A 56 -2.70 3.70 14.40
CA LEU A 56 -3.89 3.06 13.84
C LEU A 56 -5.17 3.86 14.17
N ALA A 57 -5.29 4.42 15.38
CA ALA A 57 -6.45 5.21 15.77
C ALA A 57 -6.57 6.50 14.93
N LEU A 58 -5.46 7.23 14.74
CA LEU A 58 -5.42 8.42 13.88
C LEU A 58 -5.68 8.08 12.40
N SER A 59 -5.12 6.97 11.92
CA SER A 59 -5.41 6.50 10.55
C SER A 59 -6.87 6.10 10.38
N SER A 60 -7.52 5.54 11.40
CA SER A 60 -8.92 5.12 11.33
C SER A 60 -9.87 6.31 11.25
N GLU A 61 -9.53 7.45 11.84
CA GLU A 61 -10.31 8.68 11.74
C GLU A 61 -10.22 9.29 10.33
N GLU A 62 -9.06 9.20 9.66
CA GLU A 62 -8.90 9.64 8.27
C GLU A 62 -9.67 8.74 7.28
N ILE A 63 -9.75 7.42 7.54
CA ILE A 63 -10.50 6.47 6.69
C ILE A 63 -12.02 6.75 6.74
N HIS A 64 -12.53 7.35 7.83
CA HIS A 64 -13.94 7.74 7.92
C HIS A 64 -14.29 9.07 7.23
N PHE A 65 -13.31 9.82 6.70
CA PHE A 65 -13.54 11.07 5.97
C PHE A 65 -13.51 10.93 4.44
N GLU A 66 -13.41 9.71 3.90
CA GLU A 66 -13.60 9.44 2.46
C GLU A 66 -15.09 9.32 2.10
N GLY A 67 -15.86 10.35 2.46
CA GLY A 67 -17.00 10.72 1.63
C GLY A 67 -16.41 11.25 0.32
N ALA A 68 -16.58 10.50 -0.77
CA ALA A 68 -16.00 10.79 -2.08
C ALA A 68 -16.00 12.29 -2.38
N LYS A 69 -14.81 12.87 -2.49
CA LYS A 69 -14.69 14.27 -2.91
C LYS A 69 -15.35 14.38 -4.29
N PRO A 70 -16.18 15.40 -4.55
CA PRO A 70 -16.89 15.54 -5.83
C PRO A 70 -15.94 15.57 -7.04
N ALA A 71 -14.69 16.02 -6.83
CA ALA A 71 -13.63 16.02 -7.84
C ALA A 71 -13.10 14.63 -8.24
N GLU A 72 -13.28 13.60 -7.40
CA GLU A 72 -12.90 12.22 -7.72
C GLU A 72 -14.03 11.49 -8.44
N GLU A 73 -15.29 11.74 -8.08
CA GLU A 73 -16.44 11.21 -8.82
C GLU A 73 -16.48 11.73 -10.26
N GLU A 74 -16.15 13.01 -10.47
CA GLU A 74 -16.07 13.61 -11.80
C GLU A 74 -14.96 12.95 -12.65
N LYS A 75 -13.80 12.66 -12.05
CA LYS A 75 -12.72 11.91 -12.72
C LYS A 75 -13.11 10.48 -13.05
N VAL A 76 -13.83 9.79 -12.16
CA VAL A 76 -14.31 8.42 -12.41
C VAL A 76 -15.34 8.40 -13.54
N ASN A 77 -16.23 9.38 -13.60
CA ASN A 77 -17.21 9.50 -14.69
C ASN A 77 -16.53 9.79 -16.03
N LEU A 78 -15.52 10.65 -16.05
CA LEU A 78 -14.75 10.96 -17.26
C LEU A 78 -13.95 9.73 -17.74
N LEU A 79 -13.32 8.99 -16.82
CA LEU A 79 -12.63 7.74 -17.13
C LEU A 79 -13.58 6.66 -17.67
N ARG A 80 -14.78 6.53 -17.09
CA ARG A 80 -15.82 5.61 -17.58
C ARG A 80 -16.29 5.97 -18.98
N ALA A 81 -16.49 7.26 -19.26
CA ALA A 81 -16.86 7.73 -20.59
C ALA A 81 -15.75 7.43 -21.61
N HIS A 82 -14.49 7.67 -21.23
CA HIS A 82 -13.35 7.38 -22.08
C HIS A 82 -13.19 5.88 -22.38
N GLN A 83 -13.34 5.03 -21.36
CA GLN A 83 -13.29 3.57 -21.53
C GLN A 83 -14.38 3.06 -22.48
N ARG A 84 -15.58 3.65 -22.43
CA ARG A 84 -16.67 3.29 -23.34
C ARG A 84 -16.35 3.68 -24.78
N ALA A 85 -15.80 4.87 -25.01
CA ALA A 85 -15.37 5.30 -26.34
C ALA A 85 -14.25 4.40 -26.89
N THR A 86 -13.26 4.04 -26.05
CA THR A 86 -12.18 3.14 -26.46
C THR A 86 -12.68 1.73 -26.79
N LEU A 87 -13.70 1.22 -26.08
CA LEU A 87 -14.32 -0.06 -26.43
C LEU A 87 -15.01 -0.03 -27.80
N GLU A 88 -15.67 1.07 -28.13
CA GLU A 88 -16.33 1.26 -29.42
C GLU A 88 -15.30 1.32 -30.57
N GLU A 89 -14.18 2.03 -30.37
CA GLU A 89 -13.06 2.03 -31.32
C GLU A 89 -12.43 0.64 -31.49
N MET A 90 -12.37 -0.16 -30.41
CA MET A 90 -11.86 -1.54 -30.49
C MET A 90 -12.78 -2.46 -31.29
N ASP A 91 -14.10 -2.28 -31.19
CA ASP A 91 -15.06 -3.07 -31.96
C ASP A 91 -14.99 -2.74 -33.46
N GLU A 92 -14.82 -1.45 -33.79
CA GLU A 92 -14.59 -1.01 -35.17
C GLU A 92 -13.29 -1.60 -35.74
N MET A 93 -12.21 -1.63 -34.96
CA MET A 93 -10.95 -2.27 -35.37
C MET A 93 -11.12 -3.78 -35.62
N VAL A 94 -11.94 -4.48 -34.84
CA VAL A 94 -12.25 -5.89 -35.08
C VAL A 94 -12.95 -6.04 -36.43
N GLY A 95 -13.96 -5.21 -36.72
CA GLY A 95 -14.66 -5.23 -38.02
C GLY A 95 -13.71 -5.05 -39.21
N ILE A 96 -12.80 -4.07 -39.14
CA ILE A 96 -11.79 -3.85 -40.19
C ILE A 96 -10.89 -5.08 -40.36
N LEU A 97 -10.46 -5.71 -39.27
CA LEU A 97 -9.64 -6.91 -39.33
C LEU A 97 -10.39 -8.11 -39.94
N GLU A 98 -11.69 -8.22 -39.70
CA GLU A 98 -12.53 -9.23 -40.34
C GLU A 98 -12.67 -8.99 -41.84
N GLU A 99 -12.87 -7.75 -42.27
CA GLU A 99 -12.91 -7.40 -43.70
C GLU A 99 -11.58 -7.73 -44.38
N ILE A 100 -10.44 -7.37 -43.77
CA ILE A 100 -9.12 -7.71 -44.30
C ILE A 100 -8.95 -9.23 -44.39
N ARG A 101 -9.36 -9.97 -43.35
CA ARG A 101 -9.31 -11.44 -43.34
C ARG A 101 -10.14 -12.03 -44.47
N ASP A 102 -11.32 -11.51 -44.71
CA ASP A 102 -12.25 -12.04 -45.71
C ASP A 102 -11.77 -11.73 -47.13
N ILE A 103 -11.19 -10.54 -47.36
CA ILE A 103 -10.50 -10.20 -48.61
C ILE A 103 -9.30 -11.14 -48.85
N LEU A 104 -8.49 -11.40 -47.83
CA LEU A 104 -7.33 -12.29 -47.95
C LEU A 104 -7.74 -13.75 -48.23
N LYS A 105 -8.85 -14.22 -47.65
CA LYS A 105 -9.41 -15.54 -47.96
C LYS A 105 -9.92 -15.61 -49.40
N ALA A 106 -10.66 -14.59 -49.85
CA ALA A 106 -11.19 -14.54 -51.21
C ALA A 106 -10.09 -14.47 -52.28
N ALA A 107 -8.94 -13.87 -51.97
CA ALA A 107 -7.79 -13.81 -52.88
C ALA A 107 -6.96 -15.12 -52.92
N HIS A 108 -7.23 -16.08 -52.04
CA HIS A 108 -6.51 -17.36 -51.96
C HIS A 108 -7.26 -18.52 -52.64
N GLU A 109 -8.52 -18.32 -53.06
CA GLU A 109 -9.27 -19.21 -53.97
C GLU A 109 -8.98 -18.86 -55.44
#